data_AF-A0A1J4U3H9-F1
#
_entry.id   AF-A0A1J4U3H9-F1
#
_cell.length_a   1.000
_cell.length_b   1.000
_cell.length_c   1.000
_cell.angle_alpha   90.00
_cell.angle_beta   90.00
_cell.angle_gamma   90.00
#
_symmetry.space_group_name_H-M   'P 1'
#
loop_
_entity.id
_entity.type
_entity.pdbx_description
1 polymer ?
#
loop_
_entity_poly.entity_id
_entity_poly.type
_entity_poly.pdbx_seq_one_letter_code
_entity_poly.pdbx_strand_id
1 'polypeptide(L)'
;MNNFETLKNTLQDSIFTWDYFTGFEKVKVNVKKIEKELNLLNYLIGKDNIESEFLSLIEEYPKVRKILPILIAIRDDKLFSTPIITNMETLIPENKKYIFHDVMNENIKKELLIFFNESGLRDIFESKAVKNLVDYCFGVEVGFDTNARKNRTGDIMEKLVYKFLEEFCEENNNLQFIEQATQKRIKEFFNYDIKI
;
A
#
# COMPACT_ATOMS: atom_id res chain seq x y z
N MET A 1 35.26 9.14 -33.92
CA MET A 1 35.43 9.78 -32.60
C MET A 1 34.02 9.99 -32.04
N ASN A 2 33.81 9.74 -30.74
CA ASN A 2 32.55 9.92 -29.99
C ASN A 2 31.63 8.70 -29.84
N ASN A 3 32.10 7.64 -29.17
CA ASN A 3 31.19 6.55 -28.76
C ASN A 3 30.66 6.74 -27.32
N PHE A 4 31.46 7.31 -26.41
CA PHE A 4 31.04 7.56 -25.03
C PHE A 4 30.36 8.93 -24.83
N GLU A 5 30.94 10.01 -25.36
CA GLU A 5 30.34 11.36 -25.23
C GLU A 5 28.98 11.44 -25.92
N THR A 6 28.80 10.79 -27.07
CA THR A 6 27.47 10.73 -27.71
C THR A 6 26.49 9.98 -26.82
N LEU A 7 26.81 8.76 -26.37
CA LEU A 7 25.95 7.98 -25.46
C LEU A 7 25.54 8.81 -24.24
N LYS A 8 26.53 9.36 -23.53
CA LYS A 8 26.36 10.18 -22.34
C LYS A 8 25.46 11.40 -22.59
N ASN A 9 25.68 12.11 -23.70
CA ASN A 9 24.91 13.32 -24.04
C ASN A 9 23.54 13.02 -24.65
N THR A 10 23.27 11.77 -25.04
CA THR A 10 21.95 11.31 -25.53
C THR A 10 21.12 10.59 -24.46
N LEU A 11 21.63 10.47 -23.23
CA LEU A 11 20.83 9.90 -22.14
C LEU A 11 19.65 10.81 -21.85
N GLN A 12 18.47 10.20 -21.78
CA GLN A 12 17.25 10.90 -21.40
C GLN A 12 17.28 11.20 -19.88
N ASP A 13 17.04 12.45 -19.50
CA ASP A 13 17.07 12.88 -18.10
C ASP A 13 15.98 12.22 -17.24
N SER A 14 14.83 11.91 -17.85
CA SER A 14 13.70 11.27 -17.17
C SER A 14 12.76 10.60 -18.17
N ILE A 15 12.20 9.48 -17.74
CA ILE A 15 11.10 8.78 -18.41
C ILE A 15 9.77 8.93 -17.66
N PHE A 16 9.75 9.63 -16.53
CA PHE A 16 8.58 9.67 -15.65
C PHE A 16 7.41 10.44 -16.28
N THR A 17 6.23 9.82 -16.23
CA THR A 17 4.94 10.39 -16.61
C THR A 17 4.18 10.87 -15.37
N TRP A 18 3.07 11.62 -15.52
CA TRP A 18 2.36 12.15 -14.33
C TRP A 18 1.77 11.05 -13.42
N ASP A 19 1.37 9.92 -13.99
CA ASP A 19 0.89 8.72 -13.28
C ASP A 19 2.02 7.90 -12.62
N TYR A 20 3.29 8.28 -12.84
CA TYR A 20 4.45 7.72 -12.12
C TYR A 20 4.41 8.02 -10.62
N PHE A 21 3.87 9.16 -10.21
CA PHE A 21 4.03 9.63 -8.82
C PHE A 21 3.07 8.94 -7.86
N THR A 22 1.81 8.76 -8.28
CA THR A 22 0.74 8.13 -7.50
C THR A 22 -0.25 7.40 -8.39
N GLY A 23 -0.44 6.11 -8.14
CA GLY A 23 -1.44 5.28 -8.81
C GLY A 23 -2.80 5.41 -8.12
N PHE A 24 -3.53 6.49 -8.39
CA PHE A 24 -4.79 6.79 -7.70
C PHE A 24 -5.86 5.70 -7.86
N GLU A 25 -5.88 4.95 -8.96
CA GLU A 25 -6.82 3.84 -9.12
C GLU A 25 -6.58 2.72 -8.10
N LYS A 26 -5.31 2.37 -7.84
CA LYS A 26 -4.96 1.41 -6.80
C LYS A 26 -5.32 1.93 -5.40
N VAL A 27 -5.07 3.21 -5.14
CA VAL A 27 -5.46 3.88 -3.88
C VAL A 27 -6.96 3.76 -3.66
N LYS A 28 -7.78 4.17 -4.65
CA LYS A 28 -9.25 4.08 -4.59
C LYS A 28 -9.72 2.64 -4.34
N VAL A 29 -9.16 1.67 -5.06
CA VAL A 29 -9.50 0.25 -4.90
C VAL A 29 -9.18 -0.24 -3.48
N ASN A 30 -8.07 0.16 -2.89
CA ASN A 30 -7.70 -0.25 -1.54
C ASN A 30 -8.59 0.39 -0.47
N VAL A 31 -8.84 1.70 -0.54
CA VAL A 31 -9.75 2.39 0.39
C VAL A 31 -11.15 1.79 0.32
N LYS A 32 -11.66 1.53 -0.89
CA LYS A 32 -12.99 0.95 -1.10
C LYS A 32 -13.19 -0.40 -0.42
N LYS A 33 -12.14 -1.19 -0.21
CA LYS A 33 -12.22 -2.49 0.50
C LYS A 33 -12.57 -2.35 1.98
N ILE A 34 -12.25 -1.21 2.59
CA ILE A 34 -12.42 -0.95 4.03
C ILE A 34 -13.32 0.27 4.31
N GLU A 35 -13.95 0.83 3.27
CA GLU A 35 -14.73 2.07 3.32
C GLU A 35 -15.88 2.00 4.33
N LYS A 36 -16.53 0.84 4.47
CA LYS A 36 -17.64 0.67 5.43
C LYS A 36 -17.14 0.77 6.86
N GLU A 37 -16.06 0.07 7.17
CA GLU A 37 -15.43 0.08 8.49
C GLU A 37 -14.89 1.47 8.85
N LEU A 38 -14.32 2.20 7.88
CA LEU A 38 -13.88 3.59 8.08
C LEU A 38 -15.04 4.54 8.38
N ASN A 39 -16.17 4.37 7.69
CA ASN A 39 -17.37 5.16 7.95
C ASN A 39 -17.99 4.84 9.32
N LEU A 40 -17.92 3.60 9.80
CA LEU A 40 -18.31 3.26 11.17
C LEU A 40 -17.42 3.97 12.20
N LEU A 41 -16.10 4.01 11.97
CA LEU A 41 -15.18 4.72 12.86
C LEU A 41 -15.40 6.24 12.88
N ASN A 42 -15.92 6.85 11.82
CA ASN A 42 -16.27 8.28 11.82
C ASN A 42 -17.25 8.64 12.96
N TYR A 43 -18.03 7.69 13.48
CA TYR A 43 -18.88 7.85 14.66
C TYR A 43 -18.12 8.35 15.91
N LEU A 44 -16.85 7.95 16.06
CA LEU A 44 -16.02 8.28 17.22
C LEU A 44 -15.50 9.72 17.20
N ILE A 45 -15.52 10.38 16.04
CA ILE A 45 -14.93 11.71 15.87
C ILE A 45 -15.66 12.71 16.76
N GLY A 46 -14.93 13.28 17.74
CA GLY A 46 -15.44 14.29 18.64
C GLY A 46 -16.37 13.80 19.75
N LYS A 47 -16.33 12.51 20.09
CA LYS A 47 -17.03 11.96 21.25
C LYS A 47 -16.30 12.34 22.55
N ASP A 48 -17.06 12.73 23.58
CA ASP A 48 -16.50 13.08 24.89
C ASP A 48 -16.03 11.84 25.68
N ASN A 49 -16.76 10.71 25.60
CA ASN A 49 -16.43 9.45 26.28
C ASN A 49 -15.75 8.45 25.33
N ILE A 50 -14.73 8.91 24.61
CA ILE A 50 -14.27 8.23 23.41
C ILE A 50 -13.74 6.81 23.63
N GLU A 51 -13.07 6.53 24.75
CA GLU A 51 -12.53 5.19 25.02
C GLU A 51 -13.65 4.14 25.19
N SER A 52 -14.73 4.51 25.90
CA SER A 52 -15.90 3.64 26.06
C SER A 52 -16.64 3.44 24.74
N GLU A 53 -16.80 4.51 23.96
CA GLU A 53 -17.45 4.46 22.65
C GLU A 53 -16.61 3.63 21.65
N PHE A 54 -15.28 3.74 21.72
CA PHE A 54 -14.35 2.97 20.90
C PHE A 54 -14.49 1.47 21.19
N LEU A 55 -14.48 1.07 22.47
CA LEU A 55 -14.68 -0.33 22.85
C LEU A 55 -16.07 -0.84 22.47
N SER A 56 -17.13 -0.04 22.69
CA SER A 56 -18.48 -0.41 22.28
C SER A 56 -18.58 -0.66 20.77
N LEU A 57 -17.99 0.24 19.96
CA LEU A 57 -18.05 0.14 18.51
C LEU A 57 -17.33 -1.11 17.98
N ILE A 58 -16.15 -1.43 18.50
CA ILE A 58 -15.39 -2.60 18.04
C ILE A 58 -15.97 -3.93 18.52
N GLU A 59 -16.70 -3.93 19.65
CA GLU A 59 -17.46 -5.08 20.12
C GLU A 59 -18.68 -5.34 19.23
N GLU A 60 -19.43 -4.29 18.90
CA GLU A 60 -20.60 -4.37 18.04
C GLU A 60 -20.22 -4.69 16.58
N TYR A 61 -19.09 -4.15 16.10
CA TYR A 61 -18.59 -4.32 14.75
C TYR A 61 -17.13 -4.84 14.73
N PRO A 62 -16.87 -6.14 14.99
CA PRO A 62 -15.51 -6.69 15.08
C PRO A 62 -14.65 -6.52 13.82
N LYS A 63 -15.27 -6.30 12.64
CA LYS A 63 -14.54 -6.00 11.39
C LYS A 63 -13.82 -4.66 11.44
N VAL A 64 -14.36 -3.67 12.16
CA VAL A 64 -13.73 -2.36 12.37
C VAL A 64 -12.37 -2.53 13.03
N ARG A 65 -12.27 -3.42 14.03
CA ARG A 65 -11.03 -3.69 14.74
C ARG A 65 -9.88 -4.12 13.83
N LYS A 66 -10.18 -4.87 12.76
CA LYS A 66 -9.17 -5.40 11.82
C LYS A 66 -8.50 -4.32 10.97
N ILE A 67 -9.14 -3.16 10.80
CA ILE A 67 -8.61 -2.09 9.97
C ILE A 67 -7.82 -1.05 10.78
N LEU A 68 -7.90 -1.06 12.12
CA LEU A 68 -7.20 -0.11 12.99
C LEU A 68 -5.69 0.06 12.69
N PRO A 69 -4.92 -1.00 12.32
CA PRO A 69 -3.51 -0.82 11.97
C PRO A 69 -3.30 0.16 10.80
N ILE A 70 -4.22 0.23 9.84
CA ILE A 70 -4.05 1.16 8.71
C ILE A 70 -4.07 2.63 9.16
N LEU A 71 -4.71 2.93 10.29
CA LEU A 71 -4.80 4.29 10.83
C LEU A 71 -3.47 4.80 11.37
N ILE A 72 -2.51 3.90 11.64
CA ILE A 72 -1.14 4.25 12.04
C ILE A 72 -0.13 3.96 10.92
N ALA A 73 -0.61 3.89 9.67
CA ALA A 73 0.19 3.61 8.49
C ALA A 73 0.99 2.29 8.57
N ILE A 74 0.42 1.24 9.18
CA ILE A 74 0.96 -0.13 9.10
C ILE A 74 -0.01 -1.08 8.39
N ARG A 75 0.53 -1.97 7.56
CA ARG A 75 -0.23 -3.04 6.90
C ARG A 75 -0.32 -4.26 7.80
N ASP A 76 -1.41 -5.02 7.67
CA ASP A 76 -1.65 -6.21 8.52
C ASP A 76 -0.60 -7.33 8.34
N ASP A 77 0.01 -7.44 7.17
CA ASP A 77 1.09 -8.38 6.88
C ASP A 77 2.40 -7.96 7.57
N LYS A 78 2.68 -6.65 7.62
CA LYS A 78 3.87 -6.10 8.28
C LYS A 78 3.81 -6.20 9.79
N LEU A 79 2.63 -6.16 10.38
CA LEU A 79 2.43 -6.30 11.82
C LEU A 79 2.98 -7.63 12.37
N PHE A 80 3.03 -8.70 11.56
CA PHE A 80 3.67 -9.96 11.96
C PHE A 80 5.18 -9.81 12.21
N SER A 81 5.84 -8.98 11.40
CA SER A 81 7.28 -8.74 11.45
C SER A 81 7.68 -7.50 12.26
N THR A 82 6.72 -6.86 12.95
CA THR A 82 6.96 -5.63 13.72
C THR A 82 6.60 -5.85 15.19
N PRO A 83 7.53 -6.40 15.99
CA PRO A 83 7.38 -6.42 17.44
C PRO A 83 7.28 -4.99 18.02
N ILE A 84 6.45 -4.81 19.04
CA ILE A 84 6.15 -3.53 19.68
C ILE A 84 6.54 -3.63 21.15
N ILE A 85 7.19 -2.59 21.67
CA ILE A 85 7.45 -2.42 23.10
C ILE A 85 6.33 -1.55 23.66
N THR A 86 5.55 -2.09 24.60
CA THR A 86 4.49 -1.36 25.31
C THR A 86 4.84 -1.07 26.77
N ASN A 87 5.99 -1.57 27.25
CA ASN A 87 6.49 -1.30 28.59
C ASN A 87 7.93 -0.82 28.50
N MET A 88 8.15 0.46 28.79
CA MET A 88 9.45 1.12 28.70
C MET A 88 10.42 0.70 29.81
N GLU A 89 9.95 0.07 30.88
CA GLU A 89 10.81 -0.46 31.95
C GLU A 89 11.40 -1.82 31.56
N THR A 90 10.59 -2.70 30.95
CA THR A 90 11.04 -4.05 30.57
C THR A 90 11.71 -4.08 29.20
N LEU A 91 11.32 -3.18 28.29
CA LEU A 91 11.80 -3.11 26.90
C LEU A 91 11.65 -4.42 26.12
N ILE A 92 10.69 -5.27 26.51
CA ILE A 92 10.44 -6.56 25.85
C ILE A 92 9.60 -6.31 24.59
N PRO A 93 10.10 -6.66 23.40
CA PRO A 93 9.34 -6.53 22.17
C PRO A 93 8.36 -7.69 22.00
N GLU A 94 7.09 -7.39 21.74
CA GLU A 94 6.01 -8.38 21.61
C GLU A 94 5.28 -8.23 20.27
N ASN A 95 4.87 -9.36 19.68
CA ASN A 95 3.95 -9.30 18.55
C ASN A 95 2.52 -9.04 19.05
N LYS A 96 1.98 -7.86 18.73
CA LYS A 96 0.63 -7.46 19.16
C LYS A 96 -0.46 -7.73 18.13
N LYS A 97 -0.21 -8.52 17.07
CA LYS A 97 -1.23 -8.80 16.01
C LYS A 97 -2.53 -9.38 16.57
N TYR A 98 -2.44 -10.20 17.61
CA TYR A 98 -3.59 -10.86 18.24
C TYR A 98 -4.68 -9.87 18.66
N ILE A 99 -4.34 -8.64 19.08
CA ILE A 99 -5.32 -7.66 19.56
C ILE A 99 -6.34 -7.26 18.47
N PHE A 100 -5.97 -7.39 17.19
CA PHE A 100 -6.83 -7.02 16.06
C PHE A 100 -7.65 -8.19 15.50
N HIS A 101 -7.21 -9.44 15.71
CA HIS A 101 -7.76 -10.62 15.02
C HIS A 101 -8.38 -11.66 15.94
N ASP A 102 -7.88 -11.82 17.16
CA ASP A 102 -8.31 -12.89 18.06
C ASP A 102 -9.67 -12.60 18.70
N VAL A 103 -10.31 -13.63 19.26
CA VAL A 103 -11.61 -13.50 19.93
C VAL A 103 -11.50 -12.49 21.07
N MET A 104 -12.42 -11.50 21.09
CA MET A 104 -12.43 -10.44 22.07
C MET A 104 -12.50 -11.00 23.50
N ASN A 105 -11.66 -10.47 24.38
CA ASN A 105 -11.65 -10.74 25.82
C ASN A 105 -11.14 -9.51 26.57
N GLU A 106 -11.25 -9.51 27.90
CA GLU A 106 -10.87 -8.35 28.73
C GLU A 106 -9.40 -7.94 28.60
N ASN A 107 -8.49 -8.88 28.34
CA ASN A 107 -7.08 -8.54 28.10
C ASN A 107 -6.91 -7.78 26.77
N ILE A 108 -7.56 -8.25 25.71
CA ILE A 108 -7.54 -7.59 24.40
C ILE A 108 -8.16 -6.20 24.47
N LYS A 109 -9.23 -5.99 25.23
CA LYS A 109 -9.82 -4.65 25.43
C LYS A 109 -8.82 -3.68 26.05
N LYS A 110 -8.10 -4.11 27.09
CA LYS A 110 -7.05 -3.29 27.73
C LYS A 110 -5.94 -2.95 26.74
N GLU A 111 -5.45 -3.93 25.99
CA GLU A 111 -4.41 -3.71 24.98
C GLU A 111 -4.88 -2.81 23.84
N LEU A 112 -6.15 -2.87 23.44
CA LEU A 112 -6.73 -1.99 22.43
C LEU A 112 -6.84 -0.54 22.93
N LEU A 113 -7.14 -0.33 24.21
CA LEU A 113 -7.08 1.00 24.82
C LEU A 113 -5.65 1.54 24.88
N ILE A 114 -4.67 0.71 25.26
CA ILE A 114 -3.24 1.06 25.22
C ILE A 114 -2.86 1.47 23.79
N PHE A 115 -3.18 0.65 22.79
CA PHE A 115 -2.97 0.98 21.39
C PHE A 115 -3.63 2.32 21.00
N PHE A 116 -4.90 2.52 21.34
CA PHE A 116 -5.64 3.71 20.96
C PHE A 116 -5.07 5.00 21.56
N ASN A 117 -4.60 4.91 22.81
CA ASN A 117 -4.00 6.03 23.54
C ASN A 117 -2.55 6.30 23.09
N GLU A 118 -1.70 5.28 23.08
CA GLU A 118 -0.26 5.44 22.82
C GLU A 118 0.06 5.68 21.33
N SER A 119 -0.82 5.30 20.42
CA SER A 119 -0.66 5.62 19.00
C SER A 119 -0.97 7.08 18.64
N GLY A 120 -1.57 7.84 19.57
CA GLY A 120 -2.08 9.18 19.31
C GLY A 120 -3.40 9.21 18.54
N LEU A 121 -4.02 8.05 18.26
CA LEU A 121 -5.32 8.00 17.60
C LEU A 121 -6.39 8.68 18.47
N ARG A 122 -6.42 8.41 19.78
CA ARG A 122 -7.36 9.05 20.69
C ARG A 122 -7.44 10.56 20.48
N ASP A 123 -6.29 11.23 20.52
CA ASP A 123 -6.19 12.68 20.33
C ASP A 123 -6.70 13.12 18.94
N ILE A 124 -6.38 12.35 17.89
CA ILE A 124 -6.84 12.64 16.52
C ILE A 124 -8.38 12.64 16.43
N PHE A 125 -9.04 11.69 17.09
CA PHE A 125 -10.50 11.62 17.11
C PHE A 125 -11.12 12.66 18.04
N GLU A 126 -10.60 12.85 19.26
CA GLU A 126 -11.15 13.82 20.24
C GLU A 126 -11.02 15.26 19.73
N SER A 127 -9.84 15.63 19.21
CA SER A 127 -9.56 16.99 18.71
C SER A 127 -10.26 17.31 17.39
N LYS A 128 -10.86 16.31 16.72
CA LYS A 128 -11.43 16.42 15.37
C LYS A 128 -10.39 16.89 14.34
N ALA A 129 -9.12 16.54 14.54
CA ALA A 129 -8.03 16.82 13.59
C ALA A 129 -8.33 16.22 12.20
N VAL A 130 -9.02 15.07 12.19
CA VAL A 130 -9.65 14.49 11.00
C VAL A 130 -11.17 14.58 11.12
N LYS A 131 -11.82 14.83 9.98
CA LYS A 131 -13.29 14.91 9.87
C LYS A 131 -13.89 13.73 9.12
N ASN A 132 -13.05 12.95 8.44
CA ASN A 132 -13.45 11.80 7.66
C ASN A 132 -12.25 10.84 7.52
N LEU A 133 -12.39 9.64 8.06
CA LEU A 133 -11.36 8.61 7.99
C LEU A 133 -11.22 7.99 6.60
N VAL A 134 -12.25 8.06 5.75
CA VAL A 134 -12.14 7.63 4.35
C VAL A 134 -11.12 8.51 3.63
N ASP A 135 -11.21 9.83 3.81
CA ASP A 135 -10.29 10.79 3.21
C ASP A 135 -8.89 10.70 3.83
N TYR A 136 -8.81 10.52 5.15
CA TYR A 136 -7.54 10.27 5.84
C TYR A 136 -6.84 9.01 5.30
N CYS A 137 -7.54 7.88 5.23
CA CYS A 137 -6.98 6.64 4.72
C CYS A 137 -6.66 6.68 3.23
N PHE A 138 -7.36 7.52 2.45
CA PHE A 138 -6.94 7.83 1.09
C PHE A 138 -5.53 8.44 1.07
N GLY A 139 -5.26 9.41 1.95
CA GLY A 139 -3.91 9.98 2.13
C GLY A 139 -2.88 8.94 2.58
N VAL A 140 -3.23 8.07 3.53
CA VAL A 140 -2.34 6.98 3.98
C VAL A 140 -2.00 6.02 2.83
N GLU A 141 -2.98 5.63 2.03
CA GLU A 141 -2.79 4.77 0.85
C GLU A 141 -1.91 5.44 -0.22
N VAL A 142 -2.06 6.75 -0.44
CA VAL A 142 -1.12 7.53 -1.28
C VAL A 142 0.30 7.46 -0.72
N GLY A 143 0.47 7.57 0.59
CA GLY A 143 1.76 7.41 1.28
C GLY A 143 2.38 6.03 1.02
N PHE A 144 1.59 4.96 1.12
CA PHE A 144 2.05 3.61 0.80
C PHE A 144 2.43 3.40 -0.67
N ASP A 145 1.79 4.12 -1.59
CA ASP A 145 2.02 3.96 -3.03
C ASP A 145 3.39 4.49 -3.50
N THR A 146 4.08 5.26 -2.65
CA THR A 146 5.47 5.67 -2.88
C THR A 146 6.41 4.48 -3.14
N ASN A 147 6.18 3.35 -2.46
CA ASN A 147 6.94 2.12 -2.65
C ASN A 147 6.69 1.46 -4.02
N ALA A 148 5.50 1.66 -4.60
CA ALA A 148 5.14 1.09 -5.91
C ALA A 148 5.77 1.85 -7.09
N ARG A 149 6.45 2.98 -6.85
CA ARG A 149 7.14 3.75 -7.89
C ARG A 149 8.23 2.93 -8.60
N LYS A 150 8.92 2.02 -7.89
CA LYS A 150 9.95 1.15 -8.48
C LYS A 150 9.39 0.27 -9.60
N ASN A 151 8.23 -0.33 -9.37
CA ASN A 151 7.57 -1.18 -10.36
C ASN A 151 7.12 -0.35 -11.57
N ARG A 152 6.53 0.83 -11.32
CA ARG A 152 6.11 1.75 -12.39
C ARG A 152 7.25 2.25 -13.25
N THR A 153 8.44 2.50 -12.70
CA THR A 153 9.63 2.83 -13.51
C THR A 153 9.95 1.71 -14.51
N GLY A 154 9.85 0.46 -14.08
CA GLY A 154 10.01 -0.71 -14.95
C GLY A 154 8.97 -0.73 -16.07
N ASP A 155 7.69 -0.58 -15.72
CA ASP A 155 6.58 -0.58 -16.70
C ASP A 155 6.72 0.54 -17.74
N ILE A 156 7.16 1.73 -17.32
CA ILE A 156 7.39 2.87 -18.22
C ILE A 156 8.53 2.56 -19.19
N MET A 157 9.64 1.99 -18.70
CA MET A 157 10.77 1.63 -19.56
C MET A 157 10.38 0.54 -20.56
N GLU A 158 9.61 -0.46 -20.12
CA GLU A 158 9.12 -1.52 -21.00
C GLU A 158 8.26 -0.95 -22.13
N LYS A 159 7.31 -0.05 -21.82
CA LYS A 159 6.49 0.63 -22.84
C LYS A 159 7.32 1.47 -23.81
N LEU A 160 8.35 2.14 -23.31
CA LEU A 160 9.23 2.94 -24.15
C LEU A 160 10.01 2.07 -25.14
N VAL A 161 10.61 0.98 -24.65
CA VAL A 161 11.34 0.02 -25.48
C VAL A 161 10.39 -0.67 -26.46
N TYR A 162 9.19 -1.04 -26.03
CA TYR A 162 8.15 -1.60 -26.90
C TYR A 162 7.91 -0.71 -28.11
N LYS A 163 7.70 0.60 -27.90
CA LYS A 163 7.45 1.54 -28.99
C LYS A 163 8.60 1.61 -30.00
N PHE A 164 9.85 1.63 -29.52
CA PHE A 164 11.01 1.60 -30.42
C PHE A 164 11.12 0.29 -31.21
N LEU A 165 10.82 -0.85 -30.59
CA LEU A 165 10.82 -2.15 -31.26
C LEU A 165 9.68 -2.27 -32.28
N GLU A 166 8.51 -1.70 -31.97
CA GLU A 166 7.37 -1.62 -32.87
C GLU A 166 7.74 -0.82 -34.13
N GLU A 167 8.20 0.41 -33.98
CA GLU A 167 8.65 1.26 -35.09
C GLU A 167 9.75 0.57 -35.92
N PHE A 168 10.72 -0.07 -35.27
CA PHE A 168 11.80 -0.79 -35.95
C PHE A 168 11.29 -2.01 -36.74
N CYS A 169 10.33 -2.77 -36.21
CA CYS A 169 9.76 -3.92 -36.92
C CYS A 169 8.82 -3.50 -38.06
N GLU A 170 8.14 -2.36 -37.96
CA GLU A 170 7.38 -1.78 -39.07
C GLU A 170 8.27 -1.45 -40.29
N GLU A 171 9.51 -1.00 -40.04
CA GLU A 171 10.51 -0.77 -41.10
C GLU A 171 11.18 -2.07 -41.58
N ASN A 172 11.14 -3.13 -40.77
CA ASN A 172 11.83 -4.40 -41.00
C ASN A 172 10.85 -5.58 -40.91
N ASN A 173 9.97 -5.69 -41.91
CA ASN A 173 8.84 -6.66 -41.96
C ASN A 173 9.21 -8.14 -41.73
N ASN A 174 10.49 -8.52 -41.80
CA ASN A 174 10.97 -9.87 -41.50
C ASN A 174 11.29 -10.11 -40.03
N LEU A 175 11.16 -9.10 -39.17
CA LEU A 175 11.42 -9.16 -37.73
C LEU A 175 10.13 -9.00 -36.94
N GLN A 176 10.06 -9.70 -35.81
CA GLN A 176 8.92 -9.67 -34.89
C GLN A 176 9.45 -9.75 -33.45
N PHE A 177 8.68 -9.23 -32.52
CA PHE A 177 9.01 -9.26 -31.10
C PHE A 177 7.75 -9.49 -30.25
N ILE A 178 7.95 -9.88 -29.00
CA ILE A 178 6.90 -9.94 -27.98
C ILE A 178 7.42 -9.35 -26.67
N GLU A 179 6.53 -8.69 -25.93
CA GLU A 179 6.77 -8.29 -24.54
C GLU A 179 6.60 -9.47 -23.57
N GLN A 180 7.17 -9.37 -22.35
CA GLN A 180 7.08 -10.38 -21.28
C GLN A 180 7.21 -11.84 -21.80
N ALA A 181 8.31 -12.14 -22.49
CA ALA A 181 8.53 -13.38 -23.23
C ALA A 181 8.74 -14.62 -22.32
N THR A 182 7.68 -15.05 -21.63
CA THR A 182 7.67 -16.31 -20.88
C THR A 182 7.71 -17.51 -21.83
N GLN A 183 8.18 -18.68 -21.35
CA GLN A 183 8.24 -19.91 -22.15
C GLN A 183 6.92 -20.22 -22.85
N LYS A 184 5.80 -20.07 -22.13
CA LYS A 184 4.45 -20.24 -22.67
C LYS A 184 4.17 -19.26 -23.83
N ARG A 185 4.43 -17.96 -23.62
CA ARG A 185 4.18 -16.93 -24.66
C ARG A 185 5.06 -17.12 -25.89
N ILE A 186 6.32 -17.51 -25.70
CA ILE A 186 7.24 -17.79 -26.81
C ILE A 186 6.74 -18.99 -27.62
N LYS A 187 6.28 -20.05 -26.94
CA LYS A 187 5.67 -21.19 -27.62
C LYS A 187 4.39 -20.82 -28.36
N GLU A 188 3.51 -20.02 -27.76
CA GLU A 188 2.25 -19.60 -28.40
C GLU A 188 2.50 -18.68 -29.61
N PHE A 189 3.41 -17.71 -29.49
CA PHE A 189 3.60 -16.68 -30.51
C PHE A 189 4.58 -17.09 -31.61
N PHE A 190 5.71 -17.72 -31.25
CA PHE A 190 6.75 -18.11 -32.20
C PHE A 190 6.75 -19.60 -32.53
N ASN A 191 5.85 -20.39 -31.94
CA ASN A 191 5.84 -21.85 -32.04
C ASN A 191 7.17 -22.50 -31.65
N TYR A 192 7.92 -21.85 -30.75
CA TYR A 192 9.26 -22.29 -30.36
C TYR A 192 9.30 -22.77 -28.91
N ASP A 193 9.82 -23.97 -28.69
CA ASP A 193 9.99 -24.54 -27.35
C ASP A 193 11.36 -24.18 -26.77
N ILE A 194 11.37 -23.37 -25.72
CA ILE A 194 12.59 -23.11 -24.95
C ILE A 194 12.77 -24.24 -23.93
N LYS A 195 13.94 -24.89 -23.94
CA LYS A 195 14.38 -25.77 -22.87
C LYS A 195 15.20 -24.94 -21.87
N ILE A 196 14.85 -25.03 -20.59
CA ILE A 196 15.59 -24.42 -19.48
C ILE A 196 16.52 -25.47 -18.90
#